data_AF-A0A7X0RIG8-F1
#
_entry.id   AF-A0A7X0RIG8-F1
#
_cell.length_a   1.000
_cell.length_b   1.000
_cell.length_c   1.000
_cell.angle_alpha   90.00
_cell.angle_beta   90.00
_cell.angle_gamma   90.00
#
_symmetry.space_group_name_H-M   'P 1'
#
loop_
_entity.id
_entity.type
_entity.pdbx_description
1 polymer ?
#
loop_
_entity_poly.entity_id
_entity_poly.type
_entity_poly.pdbx_seq_one_letter_code
_entity_poly.pdbx_strand_id
1 'polypeptide(L)'
;MRTLTAVAAVVAATSVAGCRGESGGTAPDDVPPTPVVEGAHAGSLTAEERALATSIAQHRQRQVEGTFVGATAVVTRGTPFDPGSACNGGERWLDIRLVWESPADFVHSGMPGAPPDGPRQALLLVADPVTGHLCQTAAMYRDVGAGPDEALLYGAWPDPADS
;
A
#
# COMPACT_ATOMS: atom_id res chain seq x y z
N MET A 1 -16.36 36.94 -33.62
CA MET A 1 -16.46 36.08 -34.82
C MET A 1 -16.24 34.64 -34.38
N ARG A 2 -17.23 33.78 -34.63
CA ARG A 2 -17.22 32.35 -34.28
C ARG A 2 -16.66 31.57 -35.47
N THR A 3 -15.77 30.61 -35.23
CA THR A 3 -15.43 29.59 -36.22
C THR A 3 -15.50 28.22 -35.54
N LEU A 4 -16.54 27.49 -35.91
CA LEU A 4 -16.83 26.08 -35.61
C LEU A 4 -16.73 25.34 -36.94
N THR A 5 -15.88 24.31 -37.04
CA THR A 5 -15.85 23.34 -38.15
C THR A 5 -14.83 22.25 -37.77
N ALA A 6 -14.98 20.95 -37.99
CA ALA A 6 -16.10 20.03 -38.15
C ALA A 6 -15.50 18.61 -37.96
N VAL A 7 -16.34 17.66 -37.54
CA VAL A 7 -16.03 16.23 -37.43
C VAL A 7 -15.99 15.58 -38.83
N ALA A 8 -15.08 14.62 -39.07
CA ALA A 8 -15.33 13.49 -39.97
C ALA A 8 -14.36 12.33 -39.68
N ALA A 9 -14.87 11.11 -39.81
CA ALA A 9 -14.29 9.85 -39.39
C ALA A 9 -14.10 8.88 -40.57
N VAL A 10 -13.53 7.71 -40.24
CA VAL A 10 -13.70 6.38 -40.88
C VAL A 10 -12.64 5.89 -41.90
N VAL A 11 -11.88 4.90 -41.41
CA VAL A 11 -11.51 3.56 -41.94
C VAL A 11 -11.17 3.39 -43.44
N ALA A 12 -10.00 2.82 -43.70
CA ALA A 12 -9.81 1.85 -44.79
C ALA A 12 -8.78 0.78 -44.41
N ALA A 13 -9.11 -0.47 -44.72
CA ALA A 13 -8.44 -1.68 -44.31
C ALA A 13 -7.59 -2.32 -45.42
N THR A 14 -6.81 -3.32 -44.99
CA THR A 14 -6.27 -4.48 -45.73
C THR A 14 -5.00 -4.33 -46.57
N SER A 15 -4.02 -5.17 -46.21
CA SER A 15 -3.18 -5.88 -47.16
C SER A 15 -2.98 -7.30 -46.62
N VAL A 16 -3.53 -8.29 -47.33
CA VAL A 16 -3.32 -9.72 -47.11
C VAL A 16 -2.52 -10.26 -48.29
N ALA A 17 -1.36 -10.85 -48.01
CA ALA A 17 -0.64 -11.87 -48.80
C ALA A 17 0.73 -12.04 -48.10
N GLY A 18 1.26 -13.20 -47.75
CA GLY A 18 0.98 -14.59 -48.06
C GLY A 18 2.28 -15.39 -47.82
N CYS A 19 2.16 -16.72 -47.73
CA CYS A 19 3.24 -17.73 -47.79
C CYS A 19 3.93 -18.17 -46.48
N ARG A 20 3.29 -19.15 -45.83
CA ARG A 20 3.75 -20.55 -45.67
C ARG A 20 5.25 -20.82 -45.39
N GLY A 21 5.51 -21.35 -44.18
CA GLY A 21 6.40 -22.48 -43.95
C GLY A 21 7.69 -22.19 -43.18
N GLU A 22 7.77 -22.65 -41.91
CA GLU A 22 8.78 -23.60 -41.41
C GLU A 22 8.59 -23.81 -39.90
N SER A 23 8.61 -25.08 -39.48
CA SER A 23 8.71 -25.47 -38.08
C SER A 23 10.18 -25.36 -37.65
N GLY A 24 10.48 -24.54 -36.64
CA GLY A 24 11.78 -24.55 -35.97
C GLY A 24 12.07 -23.31 -35.12
N GLY A 25 12.16 -23.50 -33.79
CA GLY A 25 12.59 -22.47 -32.82
C GLY A 25 11.49 -21.46 -32.50
N THR A 26 11.24 -21.02 -31.27
CA THR A 26 12.03 -20.99 -30.04
C THR A 26 11.01 -20.92 -28.90
N ALA A 27 11.29 -21.54 -27.75
CA ALA A 27 10.42 -21.47 -26.58
C ALA A 27 10.05 -20.00 -26.26
N PRO A 28 8.79 -19.68 -25.92
CA PRO A 28 8.50 -18.36 -25.40
C PRO A 28 9.24 -18.20 -24.08
N ASP A 29 10.03 -17.13 -24.01
CA ASP A 29 10.83 -16.70 -22.88
C ASP A 29 10.12 -16.90 -21.55
N ASP A 30 10.88 -17.50 -20.62
CA ASP A 30 10.67 -17.48 -19.18
C ASP A 30 10.39 -16.04 -18.73
N VAL A 31 9.12 -15.67 -18.65
CA VAL A 31 8.69 -14.64 -17.71
C VAL A 31 8.80 -15.31 -16.35
N PRO A 32 9.77 -14.94 -15.49
CA PRO A 32 9.82 -15.51 -14.16
C PRO A 32 8.47 -15.20 -13.50
N PRO A 33 7.76 -16.20 -12.97
CA PRO A 33 6.52 -15.94 -12.26
C PRO A 33 6.84 -14.93 -11.18
N THR A 34 6.09 -13.82 -11.16
CA THR A 34 6.04 -12.92 -10.00
C THR A 34 5.91 -13.83 -8.78
N PRO A 35 6.79 -13.73 -7.77
CA PRO A 35 6.69 -14.59 -6.62
C PRO A 35 5.33 -14.35 -5.98
N VAL A 36 4.41 -15.28 -6.22
CA VAL A 36 3.19 -15.41 -5.45
C VAL A 36 3.71 -15.84 -4.09
N VAL A 37 3.70 -14.91 -3.14
CA VAL A 37 3.96 -15.24 -1.74
C VAL A 37 2.78 -16.10 -1.28
N GLU A 38 2.87 -17.39 -1.55
CA GLU A 38 1.98 -18.41 -1.03
C GLU A 38 2.19 -18.50 0.49
N GLY A 39 1.12 -18.23 1.25
CA GLY A 39 0.91 -18.94 2.51
C GLY A 39 1.02 -18.19 3.82
N ALA A 40 1.38 -16.90 3.87
CA ALA A 40 1.32 -16.13 5.11
C ALA A 40 0.88 -14.69 4.83
N HIS A 41 -0.24 -14.25 5.42
CA HIS A 41 -0.68 -12.85 5.43
C HIS A 41 -1.20 -12.29 4.09
N ALA A 42 -2.11 -13.00 3.41
CA ALA A 42 -2.81 -12.45 2.25
C ALA A 42 -3.66 -11.20 2.60
N GLY A 43 -4.12 -11.10 3.86
CA GLY A 43 -4.97 -10.00 4.37
C GLY A 43 -6.33 -9.91 3.65
N SER A 44 -7.13 -8.91 4.02
CA SER A 44 -8.46 -8.65 3.43
C SER A 44 -8.46 -7.78 2.16
N LEU A 45 -7.27 -7.53 1.60
CA LEU A 45 -7.03 -6.64 0.48
C LEU A 45 -7.28 -7.34 -0.86
N THR A 46 -7.97 -6.67 -1.77
CA THR A 46 -7.91 -6.97 -3.21
C THR A 46 -6.52 -6.62 -3.77
N ALA A 47 -6.21 -7.11 -4.99
CA ALA A 47 -4.95 -6.79 -5.65
C ALA A 47 -4.78 -5.28 -5.89
N GLU A 48 -5.86 -4.59 -6.26
CA GLU A 48 -5.88 -3.14 -6.47
C GLU A 48 -5.65 -2.37 -5.17
N GLU A 49 -6.34 -2.75 -4.09
CA GLU A 49 -6.16 -2.16 -2.76
C GLU A 49 -4.73 -2.37 -2.24
N ARG A 50 -4.16 -3.56 -2.43
CA ARG A 50 -2.77 -3.86 -2.06
C ARG A 50 -1.80 -2.98 -2.85
N ALA A 51 -1.97 -2.87 -4.16
CA ALA A 51 -1.11 -2.04 -5.00
C ALA A 51 -1.18 -0.56 -4.61
N LEU A 52 -2.39 -0.06 -4.33
CA LEU A 52 -2.61 1.31 -3.85
C LEU A 52 -1.96 1.53 -2.49
N ALA A 53 -2.19 0.64 -1.52
CA ALA A 53 -1.59 0.70 -0.19
C ALA A 53 -0.06 0.69 -0.26
N THR A 54 0.53 -0.19 -1.08
CA THR A 54 1.98 -0.23 -1.30
C THR A 54 2.51 1.08 -1.86
N SER A 55 1.82 1.70 -2.83
CA SER A 55 2.24 2.98 -3.41
C SER A 55 2.20 4.12 -2.38
N ILE A 56 1.14 4.18 -1.57
CA ILE A 56 1.00 5.15 -0.47
C ILE A 56 2.12 4.95 0.56
N ALA A 57 2.35 3.71 0.99
CA ALA A 57 3.40 3.37 1.95
C ALA A 57 4.78 3.76 1.43
N GLN A 58 5.14 3.40 0.20
CA GLN A 58 6.42 3.78 -0.38
C GLN A 58 6.60 5.30 -0.50
N HIS A 59 5.53 6.03 -0.80
CA HIS A 59 5.57 7.49 -0.83
C HIS A 59 5.85 8.08 0.56
N ARG A 60 5.15 7.59 1.59
CA ARG A 60 5.31 8.09 2.97
C ARG A 60 6.61 7.65 3.62
N GLN A 61 7.09 6.46 3.32
CA GLN A 61 8.36 5.97 3.85
C GLN A 61 9.52 6.92 3.52
N ARG A 62 9.55 7.47 2.30
CA ARG A 62 10.61 8.39 1.87
C ARG A 62 10.64 9.72 2.62
N GLN A 63 9.61 10.01 3.43
CA GLN A 63 9.47 11.25 4.19
C GLN A 63 9.86 11.07 5.67
N VAL A 64 10.18 9.86 6.08
CA VAL A 64 10.53 9.51 7.46
C VAL A 64 11.94 8.93 7.48
N GLU A 65 12.80 9.51 8.30
CA GLU A 65 14.16 9.01 8.52
C GLU A 65 14.16 7.86 9.53
N GLY A 66 15.08 6.90 9.35
CA GLY A 66 15.28 5.79 10.29
C GLY A 66 15.47 4.44 9.60
N THR A 67 15.70 3.41 10.42
CA THR A 67 15.83 2.03 9.94
C THR A 67 14.45 1.44 9.74
N PHE A 68 13.99 1.39 8.49
CA PHE A 68 12.69 0.82 8.13
C PHE A 68 12.66 -0.69 8.34
N VAL A 69 11.58 -1.18 8.93
CA VAL A 69 11.35 -2.61 9.21
C VAL A 69 10.40 -3.19 8.16
N GLY A 70 9.20 -2.63 8.05
CA GLY A 70 8.16 -3.22 7.24
C GLY A 70 6.91 -2.36 7.13
N ALA A 71 6.12 -2.66 6.12
CA ALA A 71 4.82 -2.04 5.90
C ALA A 71 3.75 -3.12 5.74
N THR A 72 2.63 -2.90 6.41
CA THR A 72 1.47 -3.77 6.41
C THR A 72 0.21 -2.95 6.15
N ALA A 73 -0.86 -3.62 5.72
CA ALA A 73 -2.17 -2.98 5.62
C ALA A 73 -3.32 -3.96 5.84
N VAL A 74 -4.45 -3.44 6.28
CA VAL A 74 -5.70 -4.18 6.42
C VAL A 74 -6.84 -3.31 5.93
N VAL A 75 -7.92 -3.96 5.50
CA VAL A 75 -9.16 -3.26 5.22
C VAL A 75 -10.08 -3.31 6.42
N THR A 76 -10.50 -2.14 6.90
CA THR A 76 -11.46 -2.00 8.01
C THR A 76 -12.75 -1.30 7.55
N ARG A 77 -13.74 -1.28 8.43
CA ARG A 77 -15.00 -0.53 8.27
C ARG A 77 -15.25 0.27 9.54
N GLY A 78 -15.69 1.52 9.40
CA GLY A 78 -15.91 2.39 10.57
C GLY A 78 -15.94 3.87 10.22
N THR A 79 -15.73 4.75 11.19
CA THR A 79 -15.49 6.19 11.01
C THR A 79 -14.01 6.48 11.24
N PRO A 80 -13.24 6.96 10.24
CA PRO A 80 -12.05 7.73 10.56
C PRO A 80 -12.51 8.96 11.36
N PHE A 81 -11.65 9.46 12.24
CA PHE A 81 -11.99 10.36 13.34
C PHE A 81 -12.53 11.76 12.96
N ASP A 82 -13.03 12.00 11.74
CA ASP A 82 -13.49 13.32 11.29
C ASP A 82 -14.77 13.28 10.42
N PRO A 83 -15.96 13.60 11.00
CA PRO A 83 -17.21 13.67 10.25
C PRO A 83 -17.19 14.82 9.23
N GLY A 84 -17.48 14.52 7.95
CA GLY A 84 -17.53 15.49 6.86
C GLY A 84 -16.26 15.58 5.99
N SER A 85 -15.25 14.75 6.28
CA SER A 85 -14.12 14.54 5.35
C SER A 85 -14.56 13.70 4.14
N ALA A 86 -13.69 13.55 3.14
CA ALA A 86 -13.90 12.59 2.04
C ALA A 86 -13.99 11.12 2.52
N CYS A 87 -13.85 10.89 3.82
CA CYS A 87 -13.85 9.61 4.47
C CYS A 87 -15.03 9.55 5.46
N ASN A 88 -16.22 9.29 4.95
CA ASN A 88 -17.46 9.27 5.74
C ASN A 88 -17.63 7.98 6.55
N GLY A 89 -18.15 8.11 7.77
CA GLY A 89 -18.48 6.96 8.61
C GLY A 89 -19.28 5.84 7.94
N GLY A 90 -18.84 4.61 8.13
CA GLY A 90 -19.50 3.39 7.63
C GLY A 90 -18.92 2.85 6.32
N GLU A 91 -17.97 3.55 5.72
CA GLU A 91 -17.30 3.10 4.49
C GLU A 91 -16.09 2.20 4.80
N ARG A 92 -15.48 1.68 3.73
CA ARG A 92 -14.35 0.75 3.75
C ARG A 92 -13.05 1.55 3.65
N TRP A 93 -12.04 1.21 4.47
CA TRP A 93 -10.78 1.98 4.56
C TRP A 93 -9.56 1.09 4.37
N LEU A 94 -8.48 1.66 3.84
CA LEU A 94 -7.15 1.06 3.94
C LEU A 94 -6.46 1.60 5.19
N ASP A 95 -6.26 0.75 6.18
CA ASP A 95 -5.40 1.04 7.33
C ASP A 95 -4.01 0.53 7.00
N ILE A 96 -3.07 1.45 6.83
CA ILE A 96 -1.69 1.17 6.42
C ILE A 96 -0.77 1.52 7.58
N ARG A 97 0.10 0.59 7.94
CA ARG A 97 1.10 0.74 8.99
C ARG A 97 2.49 0.65 8.38
N LEU A 98 3.34 1.60 8.74
CA LEU A 98 4.77 1.56 8.43
C LEU A 98 5.54 1.56 9.73
N VAL A 99 6.53 0.68 9.86
CA VAL A 99 7.28 0.47 11.11
C VAL A 99 8.77 0.73 10.88
N TRP A 100 9.39 1.42 11.82
CA TRP A 100 10.84 1.65 11.92
C TRP A 100 11.35 1.22 13.28
N GLU A 101 12.64 0.91 13.35
CA GLU A 101 13.35 0.86 14.63
C GLU A 101 13.35 2.27 15.25
N SER A 102 13.05 2.32 16.54
CA SER A 102 13.19 3.49 17.40
C SER A 102 14.56 3.42 18.08
N PRO A 103 15.26 4.55 18.27
CA PRO A 103 16.42 4.58 19.15
C PRO A 103 16.01 4.06 20.55
N ALA A 104 16.77 3.12 21.10
CA ALA A 104 16.43 2.36 22.32
C ALA A 104 16.16 3.21 23.59
N ASP A 105 16.44 4.51 23.54
CA ASP A 105 16.38 5.43 24.68
C ASP A 105 15.29 6.51 24.56
N PHE A 106 14.36 6.41 23.61
CA PHE A 106 13.30 7.40 23.46
C PHE A 106 12.11 7.13 24.39
N VAL A 107 11.76 8.15 25.19
CA VAL A 107 10.52 8.21 25.96
C VAL A 107 9.83 9.53 25.61
N HIS A 108 8.70 9.46 24.91
CA HIS A 108 7.95 10.63 24.46
C HIS A 108 7.29 11.37 25.63
N SER A 109 7.13 10.73 26.79
CA SER A 109 6.69 11.39 28.02
C SER A 109 7.88 11.67 28.94
N GLY A 110 8.17 12.95 29.18
CA GLY A 110 9.13 13.39 30.20
C GLY A 110 8.68 13.16 31.65
N MET A 111 7.66 12.32 31.88
CA MET A 111 7.18 11.99 33.22
C MET A 111 8.06 10.89 33.84
N PRO A 112 8.57 11.09 35.06
CA PRO A 112 9.27 10.04 35.80
C PRO A 112 8.39 8.79 35.96
N GLY A 113 8.93 7.63 35.54
CA GLY A 113 8.23 6.35 35.64
C GLY A 113 7.27 6.03 34.50
N ALA A 114 7.22 6.86 33.45
CA ALA A 114 6.50 6.47 32.25
C ALA A 114 7.14 5.22 31.61
N PRO A 115 6.33 4.31 31.05
CA PRO A 115 6.86 3.17 30.33
C PRO A 115 7.68 3.65 29.12
N PRO A 116 8.78 2.96 28.77
CA PRO A 116 9.50 3.26 27.54
C PRO A 116 8.57 3.10 26.35
N ASP A 117 8.83 3.86 25.29
CA ASP A 117 8.06 3.70 24.07
C ASP A 117 8.26 2.30 23.47
N GLY A 118 9.46 1.76 23.62
CA GLY A 118 9.83 0.47 23.04
C GLY A 118 10.82 0.69 21.89
N PRO A 119 11.35 -0.40 21.29
CA PRO A 119 12.38 -0.31 20.28
C PRO A 119 11.83 0.04 18.90
N ARG A 120 10.53 0.34 18.76
CA ARG A 120 9.85 0.51 17.48
C ARG A 120 8.98 1.76 17.47
N GLN A 121 8.83 2.36 16.29
CA GLN A 121 7.87 3.44 16.03
C GLN A 121 7.09 3.15 14.75
N ALA A 122 5.83 3.56 14.70
CA ALA A 122 4.97 3.37 13.55
C ALA A 122 4.31 4.65 13.08
N LEU A 123 4.18 4.76 11.76
CA LEU A 123 3.29 5.68 11.08
C LEU A 123 2.03 4.91 10.67
N LEU A 124 0.88 5.34 11.18
CA LEU A 124 -0.43 4.87 10.77
C LEU A 124 -1.03 5.83 9.76
N LEU A 125 -1.56 5.27 8.68
CA LEU A 125 -2.25 6.01 7.64
C LEU A 125 -3.61 5.35 7.42
N VAL A 126 -4.65 6.16 7.34
CA VAL A 126 -5.98 5.70 6.89
C VAL A 126 -6.22 6.34 5.54
N ALA A 127 -6.57 5.53 4.54
CA ALA A 127 -6.80 5.99 3.17
C ALA A 127 -8.11 5.47 2.58
N ASP A 128 -8.70 6.27 1.70
CA ASP A 128 -9.79 5.86 0.82
C ASP A 128 -9.28 4.77 -0.16
N PRO A 129 -9.92 3.59 -0.23
CA PRO A 129 -9.48 2.47 -1.07
C PRO A 129 -9.67 2.69 -2.58
N VAL A 130 -10.46 3.68 -2.98
CA VAL A 130 -10.74 4.02 -4.38
C VAL A 130 -9.81 5.13 -4.85
N THR A 131 -9.68 6.20 -4.06
CA THR A 131 -8.93 7.40 -4.48
C THR A 131 -7.50 7.44 -3.97
N GLY A 132 -7.19 6.70 -2.89
CA GLY A 132 -5.92 6.80 -2.17
C GLY A 132 -5.78 8.07 -1.35
N HIS A 133 -6.85 8.88 -1.23
CA HIS A 133 -6.84 10.08 -0.39
C HIS A 133 -6.60 9.69 1.07
N LEU A 134 -5.64 10.35 1.73
CA LEU A 134 -5.38 10.10 3.15
C LEU A 134 -6.41 10.81 4.01
N CYS A 135 -7.14 10.02 4.78
CA CYS A 135 -8.12 10.44 5.76
C CYS A 135 -7.46 10.82 7.08
N GLN A 136 -6.43 10.06 7.48
CA GLN A 136 -5.76 10.23 8.77
C GLN A 136 -4.30 9.86 8.66
N THR A 137 -3.49 10.52 9.48
CA THR A 137 -2.10 10.16 9.73
C THR A 137 -1.84 10.27 11.23
N ALA A 138 -1.30 9.22 11.83
CA ALA A 138 -0.98 9.18 13.26
C ALA A 138 0.37 8.48 13.48
N ALA A 139 1.02 8.79 14.60
CA ALA A 139 2.22 8.08 15.04
C ALA A 139 1.88 7.19 16.24
N MET A 140 2.46 6.00 16.29
CA MET A 140 2.42 5.10 17.44
C MET A 140 3.85 4.79 17.88
N TYR A 141 4.07 4.77 19.18
CA TYR A 141 5.38 4.52 19.74
C TYR A 141 5.43 3.31 20.67
N ARG A 142 4.28 2.82 21.16
CA ARG A 142 4.15 1.64 22.03
C ARG A 142 3.36 0.53 21.34
N ASP A 143 3.68 -0.72 21.69
CA ASP A 143 3.03 -1.92 21.16
C ASP A 143 3.00 -1.93 19.61
N VAL A 144 4.15 -1.58 19.02
CA VAL A 144 4.29 -1.34 17.58
C VAL A 144 4.52 -2.64 16.80
N GLY A 145 3.42 -3.27 16.41
CA GLY A 145 3.44 -4.42 15.51
C GLY A 145 2.20 -4.50 14.62
N ALA A 146 2.26 -5.39 13.63
CA ALA A 146 1.14 -5.71 12.76
C ALA A 146 0.20 -6.70 13.45
N GLY A 147 -1.11 -6.43 13.37
CA GLY A 147 -2.12 -7.38 13.78
C GLY A 147 -2.15 -8.63 12.88
N PRO A 148 -2.69 -9.76 13.37
CA PRO A 148 -2.71 -11.02 12.64
C PRO A 148 -3.51 -10.97 11.32
N ASP A 149 -4.46 -10.03 11.21
CA ASP A 149 -5.32 -9.86 10.03
C ASP A 149 -4.73 -8.90 8.98
N GLU A 150 -3.59 -8.28 9.27
CA GLU A 150 -2.91 -7.41 8.32
C GLU A 150 -2.26 -8.22 7.20
N ALA A 151 -2.02 -7.55 6.08
CA ALA A 151 -1.30 -8.09 4.94
C ALA A 151 0.07 -7.44 4.85
N LEU A 152 1.11 -8.24 4.66
CA LEU A 152 2.45 -7.72 4.40
C LEU A 152 2.49 -7.05 3.04
N LEU A 153 2.81 -5.77 2.98
CA LEU A 153 3.00 -5.04 1.73
C LEU A 153 4.43 -5.23 1.21
N TYR A 154 5.43 -4.98 2.07
CA TYR A 154 6.85 -5.18 1.80
C TYR A 154 7.69 -5.02 3.09
N GLY A 155 8.96 -5.41 3.04
CA GLY A 155 9.85 -5.46 4.21
C GLY A 155 9.65 -6.73 5.02
N ALA A 156 9.87 -6.66 6.34
CA ALA A 156 9.62 -7.75 7.27
C ALA A 156 8.25 -7.60 7.94
N TRP A 157 7.68 -8.71 8.41
CA TRP A 157 6.50 -8.66 9.27
C TRP A 157 6.88 -8.01 10.61
N PRO A 158 6.27 -6.90 11.03
CA PRO A 158 6.60 -6.27 12.30
C PRO A 158 5.86 -7.01 13.42
N ASP A 159 6.53 -7.95 14.08
CA ASP A 159 5.93 -8.73 15.17
C ASP A 159 5.67 -7.83 16.40
N PRO A 160 4.44 -7.79 16.95
CA PRO A 160 4.17 -7.10 18.21
C PRO A 160 5.03 -7.59 19.39
N ALA A 161 5.56 -8.82 19.34
CA ALA A 161 6.47 -9.34 20.37
C ALA A 161 7.87 -8.70 20.31
N ASP A 162 8.22 -8.03 19.21
CA ASP A 162 9.46 -7.28 19.07
C ASP A 162 9.33 -5.82 19.56
N SER A 163 8.19 -5.46 20.19
CA SER A 163 7.83 -4.10 20.63
C SER A 163 8.06 -3.82 22.11
#